data_AF-A0AAU9R7C6-F1
#
_entry.id   AF-A0AAU9R7C6-F1
#
_cell.length_a   1.000
_cell.length_b   1.000
_cell.length_c   1.000
_cell.angle_alpha   90.00
_cell.angle_beta   90.00
_cell.angle_gamma   90.00
#
_symmetry.space_group_name_H-M   'P 1'
#
loop_
_entity.id
_entity.type
_entity.pdbx_description
1 polymer ?
#
loop_
_entity_poly.entity_id
_entity_poly.type
_entity_poly.pdbx_seq_one_letter_code
_entity_poly.pdbx_strand_id
1 'polypeptide(L)'
;MVLVSMETGAKELVDAEITEVPRSFHYPSSTISNNRPDDISGLNLTFPIIHLREINNERNAIVSKIKDAAENWGFFQVINHGVPLSVHEEINKEFEGFTKKI
;
A
#
# COMPACT_ATOMS: atom_id res chain seq x y z
N MET A 1 -18.45 0.67 29.46
CA MET A 1 -17.06 1.07 29.19
C MET A 1 -16.24 -0.20 29.11
N VAL A 2 -16.00 -0.70 27.90
CA VAL A 2 -15.15 -1.88 27.71
C VAL A 2 -13.72 -1.38 27.67
N LEU A 3 -12.93 -1.75 28.66
CA LEU A 3 -11.49 -1.53 28.64
C LEU A 3 -10.88 -2.59 27.73
N VAL A 4 -10.55 -2.22 26.49
CA VAL A 4 -9.78 -3.10 25.61
C VAL A 4 -8.30 -2.93 25.92
N SER A 5 -7.63 -4.05 26.20
CA SER A 5 -6.20 -4.13 26.54
C SER A 5 -5.32 -3.85 25.30
N MET A 6 -4.12 -3.29 25.52
CA MET A 6 -3.09 -2.99 24.52
C MET A 6 -2.54 -4.21 23.77
N GLU A 7 -2.92 -5.42 24.16
CA GLU A 7 -2.51 -6.69 23.52
C GLU A 7 -3.41 -7.09 22.33
N THR A 8 -4.48 -6.32 22.08
CA THR A 8 -5.52 -6.62 21.09
C THR A 8 -5.17 -5.99 19.73
N GLY A 9 -5.28 -6.75 18.65
CA GLY A 9 -5.00 -6.28 17.29
C GLY A 9 -6.06 -5.29 16.76
N ALA A 10 -5.70 -4.45 15.79
CA ALA A 10 -6.63 -3.46 15.23
C ALA A 10 -7.89 -4.09 14.60
N LYS A 11 -7.79 -5.30 14.04
CA LYS A 11 -8.93 -6.04 13.51
C LYS A 11 -9.92 -6.44 14.61
N GLU A 12 -9.43 -7.00 15.70
CA GLU A 12 -10.24 -7.41 16.85
C GLU A 12 -11.00 -6.21 17.47
N LEU A 13 -10.39 -5.01 17.44
CA LEU A 13 -11.06 -3.77 17.83
C LEU A 13 -12.26 -3.42 16.94
N VAL A 14 -12.11 -3.61 15.62
CA VAL A 14 -13.20 -3.38 14.66
C VAL A 14 -14.31 -4.41 14.86
N ASP A 15 -13.95 -5.68 15.01
CA ASP A 15 -14.90 -6.78 15.24
C ASP A 15 -15.66 -6.64 16.57
N ALA A 16 -15.05 -5.97 17.57
CA ALA A 16 -15.69 -5.63 18.84
C ALA A 16 -16.64 -4.41 18.76
N GLU A 17 -16.84 -3.83 17.58
CA GLU A 17 -17.74 -2.71 17.31
C GLU A 17 -17.53 -1.51 18.26
N ILE A 18 -16.27 -1.19 18.57
CA ILE A 18 -15.96 -0.07 19.47
C ILE A 18 -16.48 1.26 18.90
N THR A 19 -17.03 2.09 19.78
CA THR A 19 -17.60 3.40 19.38
C THR A 19 -16.56 4.51 19.28
N GLU A 20 -15.38 4.31 19.87
CA GLU A 20 -14.28 5.28 19.87
C GLU A 20 -12.94 4.58 19.71
N VAL A 21 -12.05 5.19 18.92
CA VAL A 21 -10.68 4.69 18.70
C VAL A 21 -9.85 4.86 19.98
N PRO A 22 -9.07 3.83 20.41
CA PRO A 22 -8.24 3.98 21.59
C PRO A 22 -7.16 5.04 21.38
N ARG A 23 -6.88 5.82 22.43
CA ARG A 23 -5.91 6.94 22.39
C ARG A 23 -4.50 6.52 21.96
N SER A 24 -4.13 5.24 22.10
CA SER A 24 -2.85 4.70 21.62
C SER A 24 -2.72 4.72 20.09
N PHE A 25 -3.83 4.70 19.36
CA PHE A 25 -3.87 4.85 17.90
C PHE A 25 -3.99 6.31 17.45
N HIS A 26 -4.14 7.25 18.39
CA HIS A 26 -4.19 8.66 18.05
C HIS A 26 -2.80 9.15 17.70
N TYR A 27 -2.63 9.54 16.45
CA TYR A 27 -1.40 10.17 16.00
C TYR A 27 -1.36 11.62 16.51
N PRO A 28 -0.24 12.09 17.10
CA PRO A 28 -0.18 13.43 17.69
C PRO A 28 -0.35 14.51 16.62
N SER A 29 -1.31 15.42 16.84
CA SER A 29 -1.63 16.51 15.90
C SER A 29 -0.45 17.44 15.62
N SER A 30 0.54 17.51 16.52
CA SER A 30 1.77 18.30 16.35
C SER A 30 2.74 17.74 15.32
N THR A 31 2.61 16.46 14.94
CA THR A 31 3.43 15.81 13.91
C THR A 31 2.71 15.74 12.56
N ILE A 32 1.40 15.99 12.54
CA ILE A 32 0.61 16.14 11.33
C ILE A 32 0.98 17.51 10.75
N SER A 33 1.90 17.54 9.77
CA SER A 33 1.99 18.72 8.92
C SER A 33 0.61 18.92 8.29
N ASN A 34 0.00 20.09 8.45
CA ASN A 34 -1.25 20.49 7.78
C ASN A 34 -1.11 20.59 6.24
N ASN A 35 -0.12 19.91 5.66
CA ASN A 35 0.15 19.84 4.23
C ASN A 35 -0.61 18.68 3.57
N ARG A 36 -1.47 17.96 4.31
CA ARG A 36 -2.37 16.98 3.68
C ARG A 36 -3.36 17.76 2.82
N PRO A 37 -3.34 17.59 1.49
CA PRO A 37 -4.33 18.20 0.63
C PRO A 37 -5.71 17.68 1.04
N ASP A 38 -6.64 18.60 1.30
CA ASP A 38 -8.02 18.28 1.68
C ASP A 38 -8.76 17.51 0.57
N ASP A 39 -8.23 17.56 -0.66
CA ASP A 39 -8.72 16.84 -1.82
C ASP A 39 -7.57 16.14 -2.57
N ILE A 40 -7.56 14.81 -2.51
CA ILE A 40 -6.62 13.96 -3.27
C ILE A 40 -7.15 13.71 -4.70
N SER A 41 -8.44 13.97 -4.95
CA SER A 41 -9.11 13.76 -6.25
C SER A 41 -8.54 14.68 -7.34
N GLY A 42 -8.02 15.86 -6.95
CA GLY A 42 -7.35 16.81 -7.85
C GLY A 42 -5.84 16.60 -7.99
N LEU A 43 -5.25 15.71 -7.19
CA LEU A 43 -3.84 15.35 -7.34
C LEU A 43 -3.71 14.29 -8.42
N ASN A 44 -3.28 14.71 -9.62
CA ASN A 44 -2.73 13.81 -10.62
C ASN A 44 -1.39 13.23 -10.12
N LEU A 45 -1.44 12.39 -9.09
CA LEU A 45 -0.33 11.58 -8.60
C LEU A 45 -0.08 10.45 -9.60
N THR A 46 0.35 10.82 -10.79
CA THR A 46 0.81 9.87 -11.81
C THR A 46 2.26 9.51 -11.49
N PHE A 47 2.45 8.43 -10.73
CA PHE A 47 3.78 7.83 -10.58
C PHE A 47 4.15 7.03 -11.85
N PRO A 48 5.45 6.76 -12.10
CA PRO A 48 5.88 6.06 -13.29
C PRO A 48 5.30 4.64 -13.37
N ILE A 49 4.78 4.27 -14.55
CA ILE A 49 4.36 2.89 -14.87
C ILE A 49 5.31 2.34 -15.94
N ILE A 50 5.94 1.20 -15.65
CA ILE A 50 6.96 0.58 -16.50
C ILE A 50 6.41 -0.73 -17.08
N HIS A 51 6.29 -0.79 -18.40
CA HIS A 51 5.90 -2.00 -19.13
C HIS A 51 7.12 -2.89 -19.41
N LEU A 52 7.10 -4.15 -18.96
CA LEU A 52 8.20 -5.11 -19.18
C LEU A 52 7.98 -6.09 -20.34
N ARG A 53 6.91 -5.92 -21.13
CA ARG A 53 6.56 -6.84 -22.22
C ARG A 53 7.71 -7.08 -23.20
N GLU A 54 8.42 -6.02 -23.58
CA GLU A 54 9.50 -6.05 -24.57
C GLU A 54 10.90 -6.02 -23.93
N ILE A 55 11.05 -6.46 -22.67
CA ILE A 55 12.34 -6.38 -21.96
C ILE A 55 13.49 -7.08 -22.67
N ASN A 56 13.20 -8.11 -23.46
CA ASN A 56 14.22 -8.83 -24.22
C ASN A 56 14.71 -8.03 -25.43
N ASN A 57 13.86 -7.16 -26.00
CA ASN A 57 14.18 -6.35 -27.18
C ASN A 57 14.70 -4.95 -26.79
N GLU A 58 14.21 -4.40 -25.67
CA GLU A 58 14.44 -3.01 -25.25
C GLU A 58 15.09 -2.90 -23.86
N ARG A 59 15.86 -3.91 -23.45
CA ARG A 59 16.44 -4.01 -22.09
C ARG A 59 17.06 -2.70 -21.60
N ASN A 60 17.91 -2.08 -22.41
CA ASN A 60 18.62 -0.85 -22.01
C ASN A 60 17.67 0.32 -21.78
N ALA A 61 16.64 0.47 -22.61
CA ALA A 61 15.65 1.53 -22.46
C ALA A 61 14.79 1.32 -21.20
N ILE A 62 14.40 0.08 -20.92
CA ILE A 62 13.64 -0.26 -19.71
C ILE A 62 14.48 -0.05 -18.44
N VAL A 63 15.75 -0.48 -18.44
CA VAL A 63 16.67 -0.21 -17.32
C VAL A 63 16.86 1.29 -17.09
N SER A 64 16.96 2.09 -18.17
CA SER A 64 17.03 3.55 -18.04
C SER A 64 15.76 4.14 -17.41
N LYS A 65 14.57 3.64 -17.76
CA LYS A 65 13.30 4.08 -17.15
C LYS A 65 13.22 3.69 -15.67
N ILE A 66 13.66 2.48 -15.31
CA ILE A 66 13.71 2.04 -13.90
C ILE A 66 14.67 2.94 -13.10
N LYS A 67 15.85 3.23 -13.64
CA LYS A 67 16.82 4.11 -13.00
C LYS A 67 16.23 5.51 -12.76
N ASP A 68 15.67 6.11 -13.80
CA ASP A 68 15.05 7.45 -13.73
C ASP A 68 13.92 7.49 -12.69
N ALA A 69 13.03 6.50 -12.70
CA ALA A 69 11.95 6.40 -11.73
C ALA A 69 12.47 6.21 -10.29
N ALA A 70 13.48 5.37 -10.09
CA ALA A 70 14.08 5.16 -8.78
C ALA A 70 14.77 6.42 -8.24
N GLU A 71 15.52 7.15 -9.07
CA GLU A 71 16.26 8.35 -8.68
C GLU A 71 15.34 9.55 -8.43
N ASN A 72 14.33 9.76 -9.29
CA ASN A 72 13.51 10.97 -9.27
C ASN A 72 12.19 10.81 -8.49
N TRP A 73 11.65 9.59 -8.39
CA TRP A 73 10.37 9.33 -7.72
C TRP A 73 10.51 8.48 -6.45
N GLY A 74 11.53 7.62 -6.38
CA GLY A 74 11.67 6.62 -5.31
C GLY A 74 10.57 5.55 -5.31
N PHE A 75 9.63 5.60 -6.26
CA PHE A 75 8.50 4.70 -6.38
C PHE A 75 8.04 4.59 -7.85
N PHE A 76 7.64 3.40 -8.28
CA PHE A 76 7.08 3.14 -9.60
C PHE A 76 6.28 1.83 -9.60
N GLN A 77 5.36 1.69 -10.56
CA GLN A 77 4.64 0.45 -10.81
C GLN A 77 5.23 -0.27 -12.02
N VAL A 78 5.19 -1.59 -11.97
CA VAL A 78 5.61 -2.45 -13.08
C VAL A 78 4.42 -3.27 -13.56
N ILE A 79 4.23 -3.38 -14.88
CA ILE A 79 3.18 -4.18 -15.50
C ILE A 79 3.73 -5.04 -16.65
N ASN A 80 3.02 -6.13 -16.96
CA ASN A 80 3.50 -7.16 -17.88
C ASN A 80 4.87 -7.74 -17.44
N HIS A 81 5.09 -7.91 -16.13
CA HIS A 81 6.33 -8.44 -15.54
C HIS A 81 6.49 -9.95 -15.69
N GLY A 82 5.50 -10.65 -16.25
CA GLY A 82 5.57 -12.09 -16.52
C GLY A 82 5.23 -12.99 -15.32
N VAL A 83 4.95 -12.43 -14.14
CA VAL A 83 4.39 -13.21 -13.02
C VAL A 83 2.92 -13.50 -13.34
N PRO A 84 2.48 -14.77 -13.33
CA PRO A 84 1.09 -15.12 -13.62
C PRO A 84 0.11 -14.51 -12.61
N LEU A 85 -1.07 -14.12 -13.09
CA LEU A 85 -2.15 -13.60 -12.23
C LEU A 85 -2.59 -14.61 -11.17
N SER A 86 -2.55 -15.90 -11.48
CA SER A 86 -2.89 -16.97 -10.54
C SER A 86 -2.03 -16.93 -9.27
N VAL A 87 -0.76 -16.52 -9.38
CA VAL A 87 0.14 -16.39 -8.22
C VAL A 87 -0.31 -15.21 -7.34
N HIS A 88 -0.75 -14.10 -7.93
CA HIS A 88 -1.28 -12.98 -7.18
C HIS A 88 -2.58 -13.36 -6.47
N GLU A 89 -3.47 -14.07 -7.16
CA GLU A 89 -4.73 -14.57 -6.60
C GLU A 89 -4.49 -15.55 -5.45
N GLU A 90 -3.55 -16.47 -5.60
CA GLU A 90 -3.16 -17.43 -4.56
C GLU A 90 -2.64 -16.71 -3.30
N ILE A 91 -1.67 -15.80 -3.46
CA ILE A 91 -1.11 -15.04 -2.34
C ILE A 91 -2.20 -14.23 -1.62
N ASN A 92 -3.06 -13.54 -2.38
CA ASN A 92 -4.15 -12.76 -1.81
C ASN A 92 -5.14 -13.65 -1.06
N LYS A 93 -5.50 -14.80 -1.63
CA LYS A 93 -6.41 -15.75 -0.98
C LYS A 93 -5.84 -16.31 0.32
N GLU A 94 -4.56 -16.67 0.33
CA GLU A 94 -3.87 -17.15 1.54
C GLU A 94 -3.80 -16.05 2.61
N PHE A 95 -3.47 -14.81 2.22
CA PHE A 95 -3.44 -13.67 3.13
C PHE A 95 -4.82 -13.34 3.72
N GLU A 96 -5.87 -13.35 2.90
CA GLU A 96 -7.25 -13.20 3.37
C GLU A 96 -7.66 -14.35 4.30
N GLY A 97 -7.22 -15.58 4.01
CA GLY A 97 -7.45 -16.74 4.86
C GLY A 97 -6.75 -16.62 6.22
N PHE A 98 -5.53 -16.09 6.25
CA PHE A 98 -4.77 -15.83 7.47
C PHE A 98 -5.45 -14.74 8.32
N THR A 99 -5.77 -13.60 7.71
CA THR A 99 -6.34 -12.44 8.40
C THR A 99 -7.76 -12.65 8.92
N LYS A 100 -8.49 -13.68 8.45
CA LYS A 100 -9.79 -14.09 9.01
C LYS A 100 -9.69 -14.99 10.25
N LYS A 101 -8.51 -15.60 10.51
CA LYS A 101 -8.28 -16.51 11.65
C LYS A 101 -7.84 -15.77 12.92
N ILE A 102 -7.36 -14.55 12.76
CA ILE A 102 -7.11 -13.53 13.78
C ILE A 102 -8.25 -12.51 13.74
#